data_AF-A0A7X8BG86-F1
#
_entry.id   AF-A0A7X8BG86-F1
#
_cell.length_a   1.000
_cell.length_b   1.000
_cell.length_c   1.000
_cell.angle_alpha   90.00
_cell.angle_beta   90.00
_cell.angle_gamma   90.00
#
_symmetry.space_group_name_H-M   'P 1'
#
loop_
_entity.id
_entity.type
_entity.pdbx_description
1 polymer ?
#
loop_
_entity_poly.entity_id
_entity_poly.type
_entity_poly.pdbx_seq_one_letter_code
_entity_poly.pdbx_strand_id
1 'polypeptide(L)'
;MPKLKRLLVSACFETAQRRRHCSRNQEHVICQGDKCLVIKENMSKNNYCMECAALILRQAQEELDGLTCEIGTAARTDDDERKGG
;
A
#
# COMPACT_ATOMS: atom_id res chain seq x y z
N MET A 1 -5.06 0.72 -26.30
CA MET A 1 -5.37 -0.06 -25.09
C MET A 1 -5.14 0.83 -23.86
N PRO A 2 -6.14 1.06 -23.01
CA PRO A 2 -5.93 1.85 -21.79
C PRO A 2 -4.98 1.12 -20.84
N LYS A 3 -4.06 1.86 -20.21
CA LYS A 3 -3.13 1.30 -19.24
C LYS A 3 -3.89 0.98 -17.95
N LEU A 4 -3.62 -0.19 -17.38
CA LEU A 4 -4.14 -0.55 -16.06
C LEU A 4 -3.69 0.50 -15.03
N LYS A 5 -4.65 1.01 -14.25
CA LYS A 5 -4.37 1.99 -13.19
C LYS A 5 -3.62 1.31 -12.05
N ARG A 6 -2.58 1.97 -11.54
CA ARG A 6 -1.88 1.54 -10.33
C ARG A 6 -2.50 2.22 -9.12
N LEU A 7 -2.65 1.47 -8.03
CA LEU A 7 -3.08 2.01 -6.74
C LEU A 7 -1.96 2.83 -6.08
N LEU A 8 -0.72 2.31 -6.10
CA LEU A 8 0.46 3.03 -5.65
C LEU A 8 1.21 3.65 -6.83
N VAL A 9 1.44 4.96 -6.78
CA VAL A 9 2.17 5.70 -7.82
C VAL A 9 3.63 5.23 -7.88
N SER A 10 4.30 5.13 -6.73
CA SER A 10 5.62 4.51 -6.59
C SER A 10 5.91 4.17 -5.12
N ALA A 11 6.10 2.88 -4.84
CA ALA A 11 6.58 2.38 -3.56
C ALA A 11 7.73 1.38 -3.81
N CYS A 12 8.87 1.56 -3.16
CA CYS A 12 10.02 0.67 -3.32
C CYS A 12 10.92 0.67 -2.08
N PHE A 13 11.64 -0.43 -1.86
CA PHE A 13 12.72 -0.45 -0.89
C PHE A 13 14.01 0.06 -1.52
N GLU A 14 14.71 0.96 -0.83
CA GLU A 14 16.05 1.42 -1.20
C GLU A 14 17.01 1.32 -0.01
N THR A 15 18.31 1.34 -0.29
CA THR A 15 19.32 1.52 0.75
C THR A 15 19.55 3.01 0.98
N ALA A 16 19.43 3.45 2.23
CA ALA A 16 19.58 4.84 2.63
C ALA A 16 21.02 5.32 2.38
N GLN A 17 21.17 6.28 1.48
CA GLN A 17 22.47 6.89 1.15
C GLN A 17 22.95 7.90 2.20
N ARG A 18 22.06 8.35 3.08
CA ARG A 18 22.34 9.29 4.17
C ARG A 18 21.34 9.06 5.30
N ARG A 19 21.66 9.56 6.49
CA ARG A 19 20.74 9.53 7.64
C ARG A 19 19.44 10.28 7.32
N ARG A 20 18.30 9.70 7.67
CA ARG A 20 16.95 10.27 7.49
C ARG A 20 16.08 9.95 8.72
N HIS A 21 15.00 10.70 8.88
CA HIS A 21 13.95 10.34 9.84
C HIS A 21 12.85 9.55 9.14
N CYS A 22 12.23 8.63 9.87
CA CYS A 22 11.04 7.96 9.41
C CYS A 22 9.88 8.97 9.35
N SER A 23 9.15 8.99 8.23
CA SER A 23 8.00 9.89 8.03
C SER A 23 6.83 9.57 8.98
N ARG A 24 6.76 8.36 9.55
CA ARG A 24 5.71 7.97 10.50
C ARG A 24 6.03 8.36 11.95
N ASN A 25 7.28 8.21 12.38
CA ASN A 25 7.72 8.57 13.73
C ASN A 25 9.09 9.24 13.64
N GLN A 26 9.19 10.50 14.05
CA GLN A 26 10.44 11.28 13.99
C GLN A 26 11.51 10.74 14.94
N GLU A 27 11.14 10.00 15.98
CA GLU A 27 12.08 9.31 16.87
C GLU A 27 12.80 8.16 16.16
N HIS A 28 12.17 7.57 15.14
CA HIS A 28 12.78 6.50 14.36
C HIS A 28 13.78 7.08 13.36
N VAL A 29 15.02 6.64 13.48
CA VAL A 29 16.12 7.04 12.61
C VAL A 29 16.40 5.92 11.60
N ILE A 30 16.62 6.33 10.35
CA ILE A 30 17.13 5.46 9.28
C ILE A 30 18.59 5.86 9.06
N CYS A 31 19.52 4.98 9.41
CA CYS A 31 20.95 5.23 9.27
C CYS A 31 21.40 5.02 7.81
N GLN A 32 22.56 5.56 7.47
CA GLN A 32 23.18 5.28 6.17
C GLN A 32 23.50 3.78 6.08
N GLY A 33 23.15 3.16 4.95
CA GLY A 33 23.30 1.72 4.72
C GLY A 33 22.05 0.90 5.10
N ASP A 34 21.09 1.47 5.83
CA ASP A 34 19.86 0.77 6.18
C ASP A 34 18.92 0.66 4.99
N LYS A 35 18.17 -0.45 4.92
CA LYS A 35 17.02 -0.53 4.01
C LYS A 35 15.85 0.30 4.55
N CYS A 36 15.18 1.02 3.68
CA CYS A 36 13.96 1.76 4.01
C CYS A 36 12.94 1.69 2.88
N LEU A 37 11.66 1.75 3.24
CA LEU A 37 10.58 1.86 2.27
C LEU A 37 10.44 3.32 1.87
N VAL A 38 10.48 3.58 0.58
CA VAL A 38 10.20 4.88 -0.01
C VAL A 38 8.86 4.83 -0.72
N ILE A 39 7.99 5.76 -0.37
CA ILE A 39 6.73 5.98 -1.05
C ILE A 39 6.77 7.38 -1.65
N LYS A 40 6.57 7.48 -2.97
CA LYS A 40 6.42 8.75 -3.69
C LYS A 40 4.98 8.93 -4.10
N GLU A 41 4.38 9.98 -3.57
CA GLU A 41 3.02 10.38 -3.87
C GLU A 41 3.05 11.85 -4.29
N ASN A 42 2.61 12.11 -5.53
CA ASN A 42 2.67 13.44 -6.15
C ASN A 42 4.10 14.02 -6.07
N MET A 43 4.26 15.12 -5.35
CA MET A 43 5.53 15.83 -5.14
C MET A 43 6.24 15.44 -3.83
N SER A 44 5.64 14.55 -3.04
CA SER A 44 6.15 14.15 -1.72
C SER A 44 6.92 12.85 -1.80
N LYS A 45 8.10 12.80 -1.16
CA LYS A 45 8.87 11.57 -0.94
C LYS A 45 8.91 11.27 0.55
N ASN A 46 8.22 10.21 0.95
CA ASN A 46 8.21 9.72 2.33
C ASN A 46 9.16 8.53 2.48
N ASN A 47 9.86 8.46 3.61
CA ASN A 47 10.81 7.39 3.91
C ASN A 47 10.38 6.71 5.21
N TYR A 48 10.30 5.38 5.23
CA TYR A 48 9.88 4.62 6.40
C TYR A 48 10.93 3.59 6.77
N CYS A 49 11.26 3.50 8.06
CA CYS A 49 12.11 2.42 8.55
C CYS A 49 11.42 1.06 8.36
N MET A 50 12.17 -0.03 8.43
CA MET A 50 11.64 -1.39 8.18
C MET A 50 10.45 -1.76 9.07
N GLU A 51 10.46 -1.34 10.33
CA GLU A 51 9.35 -1.59 11.27
C GLU A 51 8.06 -0.89 10.81
N CYS A 52 8.16 0.42 10.53
CA CYS A 52 7.01 1.19 10.05
C CYS A 52 6.55 0.71 8.67
N ALA A 53 7.47 0.29 7.80
CA ALA A 53 7.18 -0.25 6.49
C ALA A 53 6.34 -1.54 6.59
N ALA A 54 6.69 -2.46 7.49
CA ALA A 54 5.94 -3.70 7.69
C ALA A 54 4.47 -3.43 8.09
N LEU A 55 4.26 -2.44 8.96
CA LEU A 55 2.91 -2.04 9.38
C LEU A 55 2.11 -1.41 8.23
N ILE A 56 2.74 -0.57 7.41
CA ILE A 56 2.11 0.03 6.23
C ILE A 56 1.70 -1.07 5.23
N LEU A 57 2.58 -2.02 4.97
CA LEU A 57 2.30 -3.11 4.03
C LEU A 57 1.18 -4.03 4.54
N ARG A 58 1.11 -4.30 5.85
CA ARG A 58 0.01 -5.08 6.43
C ARG A 58 -1.33 -4.36 6.27
N GLN A 59 -1.40 -3.08 6.62
CA GLN A 59 -2.61 -2.27 6.47
C GLN A 59 -3.07 -2.24 5.00
N ALA A 60 -2.13 -2.03 4.07
CA ALA A 60 -2.44 -2.03 2.65
C ALA A 60 -2.96 -3.40 2.17
N GLN A 61 -2.43 -4.51 2.68
CA GLN A 61 -2.93 -5.84 2.36
C GLN A 61 -4.37 -6.03 2.85
N GLU A 62 -4.66 -5.64 4.10
CA GLU A 62 -6.01 -5.72 4.67
C GLU A 62 -7.03 -4.90 3.85
N GLU A 63 -6.66 -3.70 3.41
CA GLU A 63 -7.49 -2.87 2.54
C GLU A 63 -7.72 -3.51 1.15
N LEU A 64 -6.68 -4.08 0.55
CA LEU A 64 -6.79 -4.78 -0.73
C LEU A 64 -7.66 -6.03 -0.64
N ASP A 65 -7.54 -6.77 0.44
CA ASP A 65 -8.36 -7.96 0.71
C ASP A 65 -9.83 -7.57 0.84
N GLY A 66 -10.14 -6.48 1.56
CA GLY A 66 -11.49 -5.93 1.65
C GLY A 66 -12.10 -5.58 0.28
N LEU A 67 -11.36 -4.84 -0.55
CA LEU A 67 -11.79 -4.52 -1.92
C LEU A 67 -12.00 -5.77 -2.79
N THR A 68 -11.15 -6.79 -2.60
CA THR A 68 -11.28 -8.06 -3.34
C THR A 68 -12.50 -8.85 -2.88
N CYS A 69 -12.81 -8.82 -1.60
CA CYS A 69 -14.02 -9.44 -1.04
C CYS A 69 -15.30 -8.80 -1.62
N GLU A 70 -15.34 -7.49 -1.81
CA GLU A 70 -16.49 -6.80 -2.43
C GLU A 70 -16.76 -7.27 -3.87
N ILE A 71 -15.71 -7.55 -4.64
CA ILE A 71 -15.85 -8.14 -5.98
C ILE A 71 -16.49 -9.53 -5.89
N GLY A 72 -16.07 -10.32 -4.90
CA GLY A 72 -16.58 -11.68 -4.67
C GLY A 72 -18.04 -11.72 -4.17
N THR A 73 -18.47 -10.73 -3.39
CA THR A 73 -19.86 -10.64 -2.91
C THR A 73 -20.80 -10.08 -3.97
N ALA A 74 -20.36 -9.11 -4.78
CA ALA A 74 -21.15 -8.55 -5.88
C ALA A 74 -21.48 -9.59 -6.97
N ALA A 75 -20.66 -10.62 -7.16
CA ALA A 75 -20.89 -11.67 -8.16
C ALA A 75 -21.97 -12.69 -7.76
N ARG A 76 -22.60 -12.59 -6.58
CA ARG A 76 -23.60 -13.57 -6.09
C ARG A 76 -25.02 -13.03 -6.02
N THR A 77 -25.24 -11.76 -6.35
CA THR A 77 -26.55 -11.11 -6.28
C THR A 77 -27.36 -11.16 -7.58
N ASP A 78 -26.82 -11.74 -8.66
CA ASP A 78 -27.49 -11.79 -9.97
C ASP A 78 -28.33 -13.06 -10.23
N ASP A 79 -28.38 -14.03 -9.30
CA ASP A 79 -29.10 -15.31 -9.51
C ASP A 79 -30.46 -15.45 -8.78
N ASP A 80 -30.88 -14.48 -7.95
CA ASP A 80 -32.08 -14.64 -7.10
C ASP A 80 -33.36 -13.93 -7.60
N GLU A 81 -33.37 -13.31 -8.79
CA GLU A 81 -34.58 -12.65 -9.34
C GLU A 81 -35.15 -13.36 -10.59
N ARG A 82 -35.17 -14.70 -10.57
CA ARG A 82 -35.91 -15.50 -11.57
C ARG A 82 -36.68 -16.68 -10.97
N LYS A 83 -37.38 -16.47 -9.85
CA LYS A 83 -38.53 -17.30 -9.47
C LYS A 83 -39.61 -16.48 -8.77
N GLY A 84 -40.50 -15.91 -9.57
CA GLY A 84 -41.80 -15.41 -9.16
C GLY A 84 -42.75 -15.54 -10.34
N GLY A 85 -43.19 -16.78 -10.59
CA GLY A 85 -44.30 -17.08 -11.49
C GLY A 85 -45.64 -16.94 -10.79
#